data_AF-A0A2J7VSV6-F1
#
_entry.id   AF-A0A2J7VSV6-F1
#
_cell.length_a   1.000
_cell.length_b   1.000
_cell.length_c   1.000
_cell.angle_alpha   90.00
_cell.angle_beta   90.00
_cell.angle_gamma   90.00
#
_symmetry.space_group_name_H-M   'P 1'
#
loop_
_entity.id
_entity.type
_entity.pdbx_description
1 polymer ?
#
loop_
_entity_poly.entity_id
_entity_poly.type
_entity_poly.pdbx_seq_one_letter_code
_entity_poly.pdbx_strand_id
1 'polypeptide(L)'
;MTAQLGHSLDQYLASMELAPTWVSADGSLMFEADERLQVHAAMLPDGRVELFAGAGYVRAELLQAIVEADEDRDFDEDEPRHVADIVARWTGEGAHWAVDVHRETGLLTLSMFVPALPGDPGEWTGVLDAFRRTGASWTARLDPEPPDPLPHPGVGLAEIGSGTFMRC
;
A
#
# COMPACT_ATOMS: atom_id res chain seq x y z
N MET A 1 -1.11 -3.87 20.09
CA MET A 1 -0.74 -4.38 18.74
C MET A 1 0.31 -3.47 18.12
N THR A 2 0.03 -2.17 17.91
CA THR A 2 0.99 -1.18 17.39
C THR A 2 2.33 -1.13 18.15
N ALA A 3 2.32 -1.21 19.48
CA ALA A 3 3.57 -1.18 20.27
C ALA A 3 4.49 -2.39 20.02
N GLN A 4 3.93 -3.58 19.78
CA GLN A 4 4.70 -4.80 19.53
C GLN A 4 5.28 -4.77 18.10
N LEU A 5 4.48 -4.35 17.13
CA LEU A 5 4.93 -4.14 15.75
C LEU A 5 6.04 -3.08 15.70
N GLY A 6 5.83 -1.95 16.37
CA GLY A 6 6.80 -0.85 16.45
C GLY A 6 8.11 -1.29 17.08
N HIS A 7 8.06 -2.02 18.20
CA HIS A 7 9.27 -2.57 18.82
C HIS A 7 10.06 -3.49 17.88
N SER A 8 9.37 -4.39 17.18
CA SER A 8 9.98 -5.33 16.23
C SER A 8 10.61 -4.60 15.03
N LEU A 9 9.90 -3.64 14.44
CA LEU A 9 10.40 -2.81 13.34
C LEU A 9 11.57 -1.93 13.77
N ASP A 10 11.49 -1.27 14.94
CA ASP A 10 12.56 -0.41 15.44
C ASP A 10 13.85 -1.19 15.72
N GLN A 11 13.75 -2.44 16.19
CA GLN A 11 14.92 -3.32 16.33
C GLN A 11 15.58 -3.61 14.98
N TYR A 12 14.79 -3.89 13.94
CA TYR A 12 15.29 -4.07 12.60
C TYR A 12 15.90 -2.78 12.03
N LEU A 13 15.20 -1.65 12.12
CA LEU A 13 15.68 -0.35 11.61
C LEU A 13 16.98 0.06 12.31
N ALA A 14 17.08 -0.13 13.62
CA ALA A 14 18.31 0.10 14.37
C ALA A 14 19.47 -0.80 13.89
N SER A 15 19.19 -2.07 13.54
CA SER A 15 20.22 -2.98 12.99
C SER A 15 20.74 -2.54 11.61
N MET A 16 19.97 -1.71 10.91
CA MET A 16 20.30 -1.13 9.61
C MET A 16 20.79 0.33 9.71
N GLU A 17 20.97 0.86 10.92
CA GLU A 17 21.32 2.27 11.18
C GLU A 17 20.32 3.28 10.60
N LEU A 18 19.03 2.90 10.55
CA LEU A 18 17.93 3.72 10.05
C LEU A 18 17.16 4.40 11.18
N ALA A 19 16.41 5.45 10.83
CA ALA A 19 15.50 6.13 11.76
C ALA A 19 14.39 5.17 12.25
N PRO A 20 13.94 5.30 13.50
CA PRO A 20 12.85 4.49 14.02
C PRO A 20 11.51 4.84 13.37
N THR A 21 10.53 3.96 13.57
CA THR A 21 9.15 4.20 13.15
C THR A 21 8.52 5.39 13.89
N TRP A 22 7.52 6.01 13.27
CA TRP A 22 6.63 6.98 13.92
C TRP A 22 5.18 6.66 13.61
N VAL A 23 4.27 7.12 14.47
CA VAL A 23 2.84 6.90 14.28
C VAL A 23 2.27 7.96 13.35
N SER A 24 1.63 7.54 12.26
CA SER A 24 0.93 8.43 11.34
C SER A 24 -0.48 8.80 11.84
N ALA A 25 -1.14 9.74 11.17
CA ALA A 25 -2.44 10.26 11.57
C ALA A 25 -3.57 9.21 11.59
N ASP A 26 -3.42 8.15 10.80
CA ASP A 26 -4.31 6.99 10.71
C ASP A 26 -4.02 5.91 11.77
N GLY A 27 -2.98 6.08 12.58
CA GLY A 27 -2.57 5.13 13.61
C GLY A 27 -1.68 3.98 13.12
N SER A 28 -1.31 3.96 11.83
CA SER A 28 -0.29 3.05 11.31
C SER A 28 1.12 3.49 11.73
N LEU A 29 2.09 2.59 11.61
CA LEU A 29 3.51 2.88 11.82
C LEU A 29 4.16 3.21 10.48
N MET A 30 4.81 4.35 10.40
CA MET A 30 5.40 4.89 9.18
C MET A 30 6.92 4.91 9.33
N PHE A 31 7.63 4.56 8.26
CA PHE A 31 9.09 4.60 8.17
C PHE A 31 9.56 4.75 6.72
N GLU A 32 10.75 5.31 6.51
CA GLU A 32 11.38 5.37 5.19
C GLU A 32 12.10 4.04 4.91
N ALA A 33 11.64 3.30 3.90
CA ALA A 33 12.32 2.07 3.49
C ALA A 33 13.47 2.35 2.51
N ASP A 34 13.37 3.41 1.71
CA ASP A 34 14.43 3.98 0.87
C ASP A 34 14.12 5.46 0.57
N GLU A 35 14.93 6.14 -0.26
CA GLU A 35 14.74 7.57 -0.58
C GLU A 35 13.41 7.89 -1.31
N ARG A 36 12.70 6.89 -1.83
CA ARG A 36 11.53 7.06 -2.69
C ARG A 36 10.29 6.31 -2.20
N LEU A 37 10.43 5.46 -1.18
CA LEU A 37 9.37 4.59 -0.71
C LEU A 37 9.18 4.75 0.80
N GLN A 38 8.19 5.57 1.14
CA GLN A 38 7.63 5.64 2.47
C GLN A 38 6.68 4.45 2.69
N VAL A 39 6.93 3.68 3.74
CA VAL A 39 6.18 2.47 4.06
C VAL A 39 5.39 2.69 5.33
N HIS A 40 4.14 2.26 5.29
CA HIS A 40 3.27 2.15 6.43
C HIS A 40 3.10 0.68 6.81
N ALA A 41 2.93 0.44 8.11
CA ALA A 41 2.75 -0.89 8.67
C ALA A 41 1.61 -0.87 9.70
N ALA A 42 0.72 -1.86 9.59
CA ALA A 42 -0.37 -2.07 10.53
C ALA A 42 -0.43 -3.54 10.95
N MET A 43 -0.82 -3.78 12.20
CA MET A 43 -1.07 -5.13 12.70
C MET A 43 -2.57 -5.37 12.78
N LEU A 44 -3.05 -6.39 12.09
CA LEU A 44 -4.45 -6.78 12.06
C LEU A 44 -4.86 -7.50 13.36
N PRO A 45 -6.17 -7.54 13.68
CA PRO A 45 -6.66 -8.23 14.89
C PRO A 45 -6.33 -9.72 14.97
N ASP A 46 -6.13 -10.36 13.82
CA ASP A 46 -5.76 -11.78 13.71
C ASP A 46 -4.25 -12.04 13.82
N GLY A 47 -3.45 -10.99 14.06
CA GLY A 47 -2.01 -11.08 14.23
C GLY A 47 -1.20 -11.01 12.94
N ARG A 48 -1.86 -10.92 11.77
CA ARG A 48 -1.18 -10.61 10.51
C ARG A 48 -0.63 -9.18 10.53
N VAL A 49 0.40 -8.94 9.73
CA VAL A 49 0.94 -7.60 9.50
C VAL A 49 0.68 -7.19 8.07
N GLU A 50 0.17 -5.99 7.88
CA GLU A 50 0.06 -5.37 6.58
C GLU A 50 1.16 -4.33 6.42
N LEU A 51 1.87 -4.37 5.30
CA LEU A 51 2.77 -3.32 4.84
C LEU A 51 2.12 -2.66 3.62
N PHE A 52 2.10 -1.34 3.56
CA PHE A 52 1.52 -0.63 2.44
C PHE A 52 2.27 0.66 2.11
N ALA A 53 2.27 1.05 0.84
CA ALA A 53 2.98 2.23 0.36
C ALA A 53 2.31 2.78 -0.91
N GLY A 54 2.34 4.10 -1.07
CA GLY A 54 2.06 4.73 -2.36
C GLY A 54 3.25 4.54 -3.30
N ALA A 55 3.04 3.94 -4.46
CA ALA A 55 4.10 3.63 -5.41
C ALA A 55 4.27 4.69 -6.51
N GLY A 56 3.26 5.54 -6.71
CA GLY A 56 3.20 6.58 -7.75
C GLY A 56 1.80 6.71 -8.35
N TYR A 57 1.67 7.54 -9.37
CA TYR A 57 0.39 7.84 -10.03
C TYR A 57 0.32 7.17 -11.40
N VAL A 58 -0.82 6.57 -11.73
CA VAL A 58 -1.10 6.12 -13.10
C VAL A 58 -1.44 7.31 -13.98
N ARG A 59 -1.02 7.23 -15.25
CA ARG A 59 -1.40 8.20 -16.27
C ARG A 59 -2.91 8.26 -16.45
N ALA A 60 -3.43 9.47 -16.68
CA ALA A 60 -4.86 9.70 -16.91
C ALA A 60 -5.44 8.82 -18.05
N GLU A 61 -4.68 8.61 -19.13
CA GLU A 61 -5.16 7.77 -20.25
C GLU A 61 -5.23 6.29 -19.88
N LEU A 62 -4.33 5.81 -19.02
CA LEU A 62 -4.37 4.44 -18.53
C LEU A 62 -5.51 4.26 -17.52
N LEU A 63 -5.72 5.23 -16.62
CA LEU A 63 -6.84 5.24 -15.69
C LEU A 63 -8.17 5.20 -16.43
N GLN A 64 -8.33 6.04 -17.46
CA GLN A 64 -9.52 6.07 -18.31
C GLN A 64 -9.73 4.73 -19.03
N ALA A 65 -8.68 4.14 -19.60
CA ALA A 65 -8.78 2.82 -20.25
C ALA A 65 -9.16 1.69 -19.27
N ILE A 66 -8.68 1.74 -18.02
CA ILE A 66 -9.06 0.77 -16.98
C ILE A 66 -10.54 0.96 -16.61
N VAL A 67 -11.01 2.20 -16.43
CA VAL A 67 -12.42 2.51 -16.11
C VAL A 67 -13.35 2.08 -17.24
N GLU A 68 -13.03 2.44 -18.49
CA GLU A 68 -13.83 2.09 -19.67
C GLU A 68 -13.91 0.57 -19.88
N ALA A 69 -12.82 -0.16 -19.64
CA ALA A 69 -12.80 -1.63 -19.74
C ALA A 69 -13.57 -2.33 -18.60
N ASP A 70 -13.75 -1.65 -17.46
CA ASP A 70 -14.53 -2.14 -16.32
C ASP A 70 -16.05 -1.97 -16.56
N GLU A 71 -16.46 -0.85 -17.17
CA GLU A 71 -17.87 -0.57 -17.51
C GLU A 71 -18.46 -1.57 -18.53
N ASP A 72 -17.63 -2.22 -19.35
CA ASP A 72 -18.04 -3.21 -20.36
C ASP A 72 -18.24 -4.65 -19.80
N ARG A 73 -17.95 -4.89 -18.51
CA ARG A 73 -18.20 -6.19 -17.86
C ARG A 73 -19.39 -6.06 -16.92
N ASP A 74 -20.50 -6.72 -17.29
CA ASP A 74 -21.77 -6.77 -16.56
C ASP A 74 -21.57 -6.68 -15.03
N PHE A 75 -21.99 -5.54 -14.49
CA PHE A 75 -21.95 -5.17 -13.08
C PHE A 75 -22.74 -6.22 -12.27
N ASP A 76 -22.05 -7.11 -11.57
CA ASP A 76 -22.69 -8.08 -10.68
C ASP A 76 -23.09 -7.36 -9.38
N GLU A 77 -24.35 -6.91 -9.31
CA GLU A 77 -24.90 -6.16 -8.17
C GLU A 77 -24.76 -6.91 -6.82
N ASP A 78 -24.63 -8.24 -6.86
CA ASP A 78 -24.56 -9.10 -5.68
C ASP A 78 -23.13 -9.30 -5.13
N GLU A 79 -22.09 -8.94 -5.90
CA GLU A 79 -20.68 -8.92 -5.46
C GLU A 79 -20.04 -7.56 -5.78
N PRO A 80 -20.22 -6.53 -4.93
CA PRO A 80 -19.57 -5.25 -5.15
C PRO A 80 -18.05 -5.44 -5.02
N ARG A 81 -17.37 -5.63 -6.16
CA ARG A 81 -15.90 -5.71 -6.25
C ARG A 81 -15.22 -4.39 -5.88
N HIS A 82 -16.01 -3.34 -5.70
CA HIS A 82 -15.56 -2.01 -5.32
C HIS A 82 -15.58 -1.87 -3.79
N VAL A 83 -14.45 -2.10 -3.14
CA VAL A 83 -14.14 -1.23 -2.00
C VAL A 83 -14.04 0.17 -2.63
N ALA A 84 -14.88 1.10 -2.18
CA ALA A 84 -15.51 2.18 -2.94
C ALA A 84 -14.68 2.99 -3.96
N ASP A 85 -13.35 2.91 -3.98
CA ASP A 85 -12.47 3.77 -4.76
C ASP A 85 -11.31 3.03 -5.47
N ILE A 86 -11.31 1.69 -5.50
CA ILE A 86 -10.27 0.88 -6.18
C ILE A 86 -10.72 0.46 -7.59
N VAL A 87 -9.93 0.81 -8.61
CA VAL A 87 -10.25 0.51 -10.02
C VAL A 87 -9.61 -0.79 -10.53
N ALA A 88 -8.51 -1.25 -9.94
CA ALA A 88 -7.87 -2.50 -10.30
C ALA A 88 -7.18 -3.13 -9.10
N ARG A 89 -7.33 -4.46 -8.95
CA ARG A 89 -6.62 -5.27 -7.97
C ARG A 89 -5.91 -6.43 -8.65
N TRP A 90 -4.59 -6.51 -8.49
CA TRP A 90 -3.82 -7.70 -8.83
C TRP A 90 -3.51 -8.48 -7.57
N THR A 91 -3.79 -9.79 -7.61
CA THR A 91 -3.38 -10.75 -6.58
C THR A 91 -2.68 -11.92 -7.27
N GLY A 92 -1.61 -12.43 -6.66
CA GLY A 92 -0.96 -13.68 -7.09
C GLY A 92 -1.66 -14.88 -6.45
N GLU A 93 -1.44 -16.08 -6.98
CA GLU A 93 -1.95 -17.31 -6.34
C GLU A 93 -1.34 -17.45 -4.93
N GLY A 94 -2.19 -17.48 -3.89
CA GLY A 94 -1.78 -17.48 -2.48
C GLY A 94 -1.31 -16.11 -1.94
N ALA A 95 -1.62 -15.01 -2.62
CA ALA A 95 -0.89 -13.77 -2.46
C ALA A 95 -1.09 -13.03 -1.14
N HIS A 96 0.04 -12.97 -0.45
CA HIS A 96 0.45 -11.95 0.50
C HIS A 96 0.51 -10.53 -0.08
N TRP A 97 -0.12 -10.17 -1.21
CA TRP A 97 0.03 -8.84 -1.82
C TRP A 97 -1.21 -8.37 -2.59
N ALA A 98 -1.43 -7.06 -2.60
CA ALA A 98 -2.41 -6.37 -3.43
C ALA A 98 -1.80 -5.11 -4.05
N VAL A 99 -2.32 -4.72 -5.21
CA VAL A 99 -2.00 -3.47 -5.87
C VAL A 99 -3.33 -2.82 -6.22
N ASP A 100 -3.59 -1.66 -5.65
CA ASP A 100 -4.86 -0.96 -5.74
C ASP A 100 -4.64 0.42 -6.38
N VAL A 101 -5.49 0.82 -7.32
CA VAL A 101 -5.43 2.16 -7.95
C VAL A 101 -6.62 2.99 -7.50
N HIS A 102 -6.34 4.13 -6.86
CA HIS A 102 -7.36 5.07 -6.42
C HIS A 102 -7.99 5.77 -7.62
N ARG A 103 -9.32 5.68 -7.75
CA ARG A 103 -10.08 6.14 -8.92
C ARG A 103 -9.93 7.64 -9.18
N GLU A 104 -9.91 8.44 -8.12
CA GLU A 104 -9.95 9.91 -8.26
C GLU A 104 -8.57 10.53 -8.45
N THR A 105 -7.52 9.91 -7.91
CA THR A 105 -6.16 10.47 -7.95
C THR A 105 -5.26 9.75 -8.93
N GLY A 106 -5.61 8.52 -9.30
CA GLY A 106 -4.71 7.61 -10.00
C GLY A 106 -3.58 7.11 -9.10
N LEU A 107 -3.61 7.36 -7.79
CA LEU A 107 -2.58 6.87 -6.88
C LEU A 107 -2.61 5.34 -6.85
N LEU A 108 -1.50 4.71 -7.20
CA LEU A 108 -1.30 3.29 -7.05
C LEU A 108 -0.71 3.00 -5.68
N THR A 109 -1.43 2.20 -4.89
CA THR A 109 -1.00 1.69 -3.59
C THR A 109 -0.60 0.23 -3.72
N LEU A 110 0.57 -0.11 -3.19
CA LEU A 110 1.01 -1.48 -2.99
C LEU A 110 0.72 -1.88 -1.54
N SER A 111 0.12 -3.05 -1.32
CA SER A 111 -0.02 -3.66 0.01
C SER A 111 0.56 -5.08 0.02
N MET A 112 1.03 -5.52 1.19
CA MET A 112 1.58 -6.84 1.43
C MET A 112 1.21 -7.37 2.82
N PHE A 113 0.58 -8.53 2.90
CA PHE A 113 0.21 -9.21 4.14
C PHE A 113 1.25 -10.25 4.55
N VAL A 114 1.90 -10.05 5.69
CA VAL A 114 2.75 -11.03 6.36
C VAL A 114 1.87 -11.86 7.30
N PRO A 115 1.93 -13.20 7.24
CA PRO A 115 1.01 -14.08 7.96
C PRO A 115 1.14 -14.00 9.49
N ALA A 116 2.28 -13.55 10.01
CA ALA A 116 2.52 -13.28 11.41
C ALA A 116 3.64 -12.25 11.55
N LEU A 117 3.72 -11.62 12.73
CA LEU A 117 4.86 -10.76 13.07
C LEU A 117 6.18 -11.56 13.01
N PRO A 118 7.21 -11.06 12.29
CA PRO A 118 8.54 -11.66 12.32
C PRO A 118 9.10 -11.81 13.74
N GLY A 119 9.67 -12.98 14.02
CA GLY A 119 10.14 -13.38 15.34
C GLY A 119 11.53 -12.85 15.70
N ASP A 120 12.33 -12.51 14.69
CA ASP A 120 13.65 -11.90 14.84
C ASP A 120 13.90 -10.77 13.81
N PRO A 121 14.84 -9.86 14.09
CA PRO A 121 15.13 -8.73 13.18
C PRO A 121 15.62 -9.14 11.78
N GLY A 122 16.23 -10.31 11.61
CA GLY A 122 16.76 -10.76 10.32
C GLY A 122 15.66 -11.20 9.34
N GLU A 123 14.53 -11.69 9.86
CA GLU A 123 13.35 -12.03 9.05
C GLU A 123 12.76 -10.79 8.34
N TRP A 124 12.83 -9.61 8.98
CA TRP A 124 12.39 -8.35 8.37
C TRP A 124 13.15 -7.99 7.10
N THR A 125 14.43 -8.35 6.99
CA THR A 125 15.22 -8.11 5.77
C THR A 125 14.56 -8.76 4.55
N GLY A 126 14.18 -10.03 4.65
CA GLY A 126 13.56 -10.76 3.55
C GLY A 126 12.18 -10.18 3.17
N VAL A 127 11.39 -9.82 4.17
CA VAL A 127 10.06 -9.20 4.00
C VAL A 127 10.19 -7.85 3.27
N LEU A 128 11.05 -6.96 3.77
CA LEU A 128 11.19 -5.62 3.22
C LEU A 128 11.91 -5.61 1.87
N ASP A 129 12.83 -6.53 1.62
CA ASP A 129 13.46 -6.69 0.29
C ASP A 129 12.47 -7.21 -0.76
N ALA A 130 11.52 -8.08 -0.38
CA ALA A 130 10.42 -8.46 -1.25
C ALA A 130 9.49 -7.28 -1.55
N PHE A 131 9.13 -6.52 -0.51
CA PHE A 131 8.27 -5.34 -0.65
C PHE A 131 8.90 -4.26 -1.54
N ARG A 132 10.16 -3.89 -1.26
CA ARG A 132 10.93 -2.90 -2.04
C ARG A 132 11.09 -3.30 -3.50
N ARG A 133 11.47 -4.55 -3.79
CA ARG A 133 11.61 -5.02 -5.19
C ARG A 133 10.31 -4.90 -5.96
N THR A 134 9.19 -5.22 -5.31
CA THR A 134 7.86 -5.11 -5.91
C THR A 134 7.50 -3.64 -6.13
N GLY A 135 7.66 -2.79 -5.12
CA GLY A 135 7.44 -1.34 -5.20
C GLY A 135 8.26 -0.68 -6.30
N ALA A 136 9.57 -0.94 -6.34
CA ALA A 136 10.47 -0.40 -7.37
C ALA A 136 10.05 -0.82 -8.79
N SER A 137 9.53 -2.05 -8.97
CA SER A 137 9.04 -2.49 -10.27
C SER A 137 7.84 -1.67 -10.75
N TRP A 138 6.98 -1.23 -9.83
CA TRP A 138 5.82 -0.39 -10.13
C TRP A 138 6.21 1.08 -10.28
N THR A 139 6.96 1.64 -9.34
CA THR A 139 7.41 3.04 -9.38
C THR A 139 8.16 3.37 -10.68
N ALA A 140 8.90 2.41 -11.27
CA ALA A 140 9.56 2.60 -12.57
C ALA A 140 8.61 2.83 -13.76
N ARG A 141 7.30 2.58 -13.59
CA ARG A 141 6.26 2.66 -14.63
C ARG A 141 5.22 3.74 -14.35
N LEU A 142 5.35 4.47 -13.23
CA LEU A 142 4.36 5.42 -12.73
C LEU A 142 4.93 6.84 -12.72
N ASP A 143 4.03 7.82 -12.73
CA ASP A 143 4.41 9.21 -12.54
C ASP A 143 4.68 9.46 -11.04
N PRO A 144 5.77 10.17 -10.69
CA PRO A 144 6.13 10.39 -9.29
C PRO A 144 5.25 11.43 -8.60
N GLU A 145 4.61 12.31 -9.37
CA GLU A 145 3.79 13.41 -8.88
C GLU A 145 2.34 13.20 -9.32
N PRO A 146 1.37 13.69 -8.53
CA PRO A 146 -0.03 13.64 -8.93
C PRO A 146 -0.26 14.44 -10.21
N PRO A 147 -1.32 14.12 -10.98
CA PRO A 147 -1.72 14.95 -12.11
C PRO A 147 -2.04 16.39 -11.65
N ASP A 148 -1.61 17.37 -12.44
CA ASP A 148 -1.93 18.79 -12.27
C ASP A 148 -2.78 19.28 -13.46
N PRO A 149 -4.04 19.72 -13.24
CA PRO A 149 -4.72 19.86 -11.95
C PRO A 149 -5.15 18.53 -11.33
N LEU A 150 -5.14 18.47 -10.00
CA LEU A 150 -5.75 17.38 -9.26
C LEU A 150 -7.25 17.31 -9.60
N PRO A 151 -7.79 16.12 -9.94
CA PRO A 151 -9.21 15.97 -10.26
C PRO A 151 -10.12 16.42 -9.11
N HIS A 152 -9.70 16.15 -7.86
CA HIS A 152 -10.42 16.53 -6.64
C HIS A 152 -9.47 17.14 -5.59
N PRO A 153 -9.67 18.41 -5.18
CA PRO A 153 -8.83 19.03 -4.16
C PRO A 153 -9.11 18.43 -2.77
N GLY A 154 -8.08 17.83 -2.16
CA GLY A 154 -8.13 17.23 -0.82
C GLY A 154 -7.87 15.73 -0.76
N VAL A 155 -7.75 15.08 -1.92
CA VAL A 155 -7.63 13.62 -2.11
C VAL A 155 -6.15 13.28 -2.39
N GLY A 156 -5.55 12.32 -1.67
CA GLY A 156 -4.09 12.08 -1.71
C GLY A 156 -3.58 10.99 -0.76
N LEU A 157 -2.27 10.96 -0.48
CA LEU A 157 -1.61 9.92 0.36
C LEU A 157 -2.30 9.69 1.74
N ALA A 158 -2.99 10.69 2.27
CA ALA A 158 -3.73 10.60 3.53
C ALA A 158 -4.90 9.60 3.50
N GLU A 159 -5.40 9.22 2.32
CA GLU A 159 -6.52 8.27 2.16
C GLU A 159 -6.08 6.81 2.13
N ILE A 160 -4.77 6.56 1.97
CA ILE A 160 -4.19 5.23 2.15
C ILE A 160 -4.58 4.67 3.53
N GLY A 161 -4.75 5.53 4.55
CA GLY A 161 -5.06 5.13 5.92
C GLY A 161 -6.54 5.12 6.32
N SER A 162 -7.47 5.72 5.57
CA SER A 162 -8.78 6.10 6.12
C SER A 162 -9.99 5.23 5.73
N GLY A 163 -9.95 4.46 4.64
CA GLY A 163 -11.17 3.81 4.14
C GLY A 163 -11.08 2.37 3.66
N THR A 164 -9.93 1.95 3.14
CA THR A 164 -9.95 0.92 2.08
C THR A 164 -9.09 -0.31 2.40
N PHE A 165 -8.00 -0.14 3.16
CA PHE A 165 -7.01 -1.20 3.39
C PHE A 165 -7.25 -1.96 4.71
N MET A 166 -7.83 -1.31 5.73
CA MET A 166 -8.15 -1.93 7.03
C MET A 166 -9.36 -2.87 7.05
N ARG A 167 -9.98 -3.17 5.89
CA ARG A 167 -11.18 -4.02 5.80
C ARG A 167 -10.86 -5.37 5.17
N CYS A 168 -10.33 -6.27 6.00
CA CYS A 168 -10.51 -7.72 5.91
C CYS A 168 -10.51 -8.29 7.33
#